data_AF-A0A0C2FGW7-F1
#
_entry.id   AF-A0A0C2FGW7-F1
#
_cell.length_a   1.000
_cell.length_b   1.000
_cell.length_c   1.000
_cell.angle_alpha   90.00
_cell.angle_beta   90.00
_cell.angle_gamma   90.00
#
_symmetry.space_group_name_H-M   'P 1'
#
loop_
_entity.id
_entity.type
_entity.pdbx_description
1 polymer ?
#
loop_
_entity_poly.entity_id
_entity_poly.type
_entity_poly.pdbx_seq_one_letter_code
_entity_poly.pdbx_strand_id
1 'polypeptide(L)'
;MASGLHPFAMLQPRSPAADGRVCVVTPIRQQAETTGFGADVVDDVPQILQAFADCDGGGTVVFPKGARYTIASRLNPVVKDVTVHWHGVWEFSTNLTYWRANGYPIAFQNHQAGFVLSGERISINGHGTGGIDGGGDSWYAAEQGVTQAGRPMPFVLWNVSDVVVRRFSVVQSPLWSINVMNGSNLWFDDIYVNNTATTAPPGKNWVQNTDGFDTMDAHNLTIHGGNGVAIGSLGQYPEEDSSVANVVVRDVRLIARNSDMHNSAYIKTWVGETVFQPRGSYESAGKPNGGGRGSVTNVVFANFHLDGAGSGPAIDQDSGNNGRDMDRRKRARLCSLLHHGLLSILTYPGLI
;
A
#
# COMPACT_ATOMS: atom_id res chain seq x y z
N MET A 1 14.73 -6.34 38.17
CA MET A 1 15.50 -6.61 36.95
C MET A 1 14.49 -6.82 35.84
N ALA A 2 14.33 -5.83 34.96
CA ALA A 2 13.45 -5.96 33.80
C ALA A 2 14.16 -6.85 32.78
N SER A 3 13.63 -8.04 32.52
CA SER A 3 14.05 -8.86 31.39
C SER A 3 13.66 -8.13 30.12
N GLY A 4 14.63 -7.43 29.51
CA GLY A 4 14.45 -6.81 28.21
C GLY A 4 14.12 -7.89 27.19
N LEU A 5 12.89 -7.89 26.68
CA LEU A 5 12.57 -8.53 25.42
C LEU A 5 13.41 -7.81 24.36
N HIS A 6 14.53 -8.42 23.96
CA HIS A 6 15.26 -7.97 22.79
C HIS A 6 14.26 -7.96 21.61
N PRO A 7 14.13 -6.85 20.85
CA PRO A 7 13.40 -6.91 19.59
C PRO A 7 14.05 -8.03 18.78
N PHE A 8 13.23 -8.95 18.26
CA PHE A 8 13.70 -10.03 17.40
C PHE A 8 14.66 -9.44 16.35
N ALA A 9 15.79 -10.10 16.10
CA ALA A 9 16.83 -9.57 15.23
C ALA A 9 16.22 -9.15 13.88
N MET A 10 16.32 -7.86 13.55
CA MET A 10 15.86 -7.34 12.25
C MET A 10 16.66 -8.05 11.16
N LEU A 11 16.04 -9.03 10.48
CA LEU A 11 16.64 -9.74 9.37
C LEU A 11 16.70 -8.77 8.18
N GLN A 12 17.91 -8.38 7.81
CA GLN A 12 18.09 -7.57 6.61
C GLN A 12 17.82 -8.42 5.36
N PRO A 13 17.00 -7.93 4.42
CA PRO A 13 16.80 -8.59 3.14
C PRO A 13 18.12 -8.83 2.42
N ARG A 14 18.27 -9.99 1.77
CA ARG A 14 19.43 -10.24 0.90
C ARG A 14 19.42 -9.26 -0.27
N SER A 15 20.58 -8.69 -0.56
CA SER A 15 20.74 -7.78 -1.70
C SER A 15 20.73 -8.55 -3.04
N PRO A 16 20.30 -7.92 -4.14
CA PRO A 16 20.49 -8.45 -5.49
C PRO A 16 21.96 -8.75 -5.79
N ALA A 17 22.20 -9.70 -6.70
CA ALA A 17 23.47 -9.76 -7.43
C ALA A 17 23.70 -8.46 -8.23
N ALA A 18 24.96 -8.13 -8.53
CA ALA A 18 25.36 -6.86 -9.14
C ALA A 18 26.33 -7.05 -10.33
N ASP A 19 26.20 -8.18 -11.03
CA ASP A 19 27.02 -8.61 -12.17
C ASP A 19 26.27 -8.54 -13.52
N GLY A 20 25.03 -8.06 -13.51
CA GLY A 20 24.20 -7.92 -14.71
C GLY A 20 24.35 -6.57 -15.43
N ARG A 21 23.56 -6.41 -16.49
CA ARG A 21 23.54 -5.19 -17.33
C ARG A 21 22.78 -4.03 -16.69
N VAL A 22 22.96 -2.83 -17.23
CA VAL A 22 22.19 -1.64 -16.87
C VAL A 22 21.18 -1.31 -17.98
N CYS A 23 19.89 -1.29 -17.65
CA CYS A 23 18.78 -1.00 -18.55
C CYS A 23 18.22 0.39 -18.22
N VAL A 24 18.59 1.41 -19.00
CA VAL A 24 18.04 2.76 -18.84
C VAL A 24 16.76 2.87 -19.64
N VAL A 25 15.63 3.09 -18.96
CA VAL A 25 14.32 3.16 -19.60
C VAL A 25 14.09 4.57 -20.12
N THR A 26 13.84 4.71 -21.42
CA THR A 26 13.47 5.99 -22.03
C THR A 26 11.94 6.06 -22.17
N PRO A 27 11.26 7.08 -21.64
CA PRO A 27 9.83 7.25 -21.87
C PRO A 27 9.59 7.58 -23.36
N ILE A 28 8.52 7.05 -23.95
CA ILE A 28 8.22 7.26 -25.38
C ILE A 28 7.88 8.74 -25.65
N ARG A 29 7.27 9.44 -24.69
CA ARG A 29 7.00 10.88 -24.80
C ARG A 29 7.96 11.71 -23.95
N GLN A 30 9.03 12.23 -24.57
CA GLN A 30 9.76 13.40 -24.06
C GLN A 30 9.33 14.73 -24.72
N GLN A 31 8.42 14.73 -25.71
CA GLN A 31 8.31 15.84 -26.69
C GLN A 31 6.90 16.36 -27.06
N ALA A 32 5.87 16.18 -26.24
CA ALA A 32 4.57 16.79 -26.53
C ALA A 32 4.21 17.83 -25.45
N GLU A 33 4.45 19.10 -25.78
CA GLU A 33 3.79 20.23 -25.14
C GLU A 33 2.26 20.01 -25.16
N THR A 34 1.66 20.33 -24.01
CA THR A 34 0.27 20.71 -23.81
C THR A 34 -0.55 20.92 -25.08
N THR A 35 -1.26 19.89 -25.55
CA THR A 35 -2.42 20.05 -26.40
C THR A 35 -3.50 19.07 -25.96
N GLY A 36 -4.71 19.59 -25.80
CA GLY A 36 -5.81 18.97 -25.09
C GLY A 36 -6.26 17.61 -25.61
N PHE A 37 -7.04 16.95 -24.75
CA PHE A 37 -7.99 15.87 -25.02
C PHE A 37 -8.02 15.36 -26.47
N GLY A 38 -7.29 14.26 -26.75
CA GLY A 38 -7.42 13.52 -28.00
C GLY A 38 -6.19 12.78 -28.54
N ALA A 39 -5.00 12.90 -27.94
CA ALA A 39 -3.83 12.13 -28.37
C ALA A 39 -3.87 10.70 -27.80
N ASP A 40 -3.63 9.69 -28.64
CA ASP A 40 -3.44 8.30 -28.24
C ASP A 40 -2.57 8.24 -26.99
N VAL A 41 -3.10 7.63 -25.92
CA VAL A 41 -2.33 7.44 -24.69
C VAL A 41 -1.18 6.50 -25.03
N VAL A 42 0.00 7.07 -25.26
CA VAL A 42 1.20 6.29 -25.52
C VAL A 42 1.61 5.59 -24.23
N ASP A 43 1.42 4.28 -24.20
CA ASP A 43 1.69 3.43 -23.04
C ASP A 43 3.17 3.09 -22.93
N ASP A 44 3.80 3.41 -21.80
CA ASP A 44 5.21 3.14 -21.53
C ASP A 44 5.43 1.76 -20.89
N VAL A 45 4.38 0.99 -20.64
CA VAL A 45 4.46 -0.36 -20.05
C VAL A 45 5.33 -1.33 -20.88
N PRO A 46 5.23 -1.40 -22.23
CA PRO A 46 6.00 -2.39 -23.00
C PRO A 46 7.52 -2.29 -22.81
N GLN A 47 8.10 -1.07 -22.86
CA GLN A 47 9.54 -0.91 -22.66
C GLN A 47 9.96 -1.00 -21.19
N ILE A 48 9.06 -0.69 -20.26
CA ILE A 48 9.29 -0.96 -18.83
C ILE A 48 9.44 -2.47 -18.61
N LEU A 49 8.49 -3.27 -19.12
CA LEU A 49 8.53 -4.73 -19.00
C LEU A 49 9.77 -5.30 -19.70
N GLN A 50 10.12 -4.78 -20.87
CA GLN A 50 11.34 -5.18 -21.59
C GLN A 50 12.59 -4.91 -20.74
N ALA A 51 12.70 -3.74 -20.11
CA ALA A 51 13.84 -3.41 -19.26
C ALA A 51 13.95 -4.32 -18.02
N PHE A 52 12.82 -4.67 -17.39
CA PHE A 52 12.80 -5.64 -16.30
C PHE A 52 13.20 -7.04 -16.75
N ALA A 53 12.65 -7.53 -17.86
CA ALA A 53 13.01 -8.83 -18.42
C ALA A 53 14.50 -8.86 -18.82
N ASP A 54 15.01 -7.74 -19.30
CA ASP A 54 16.39 -7.63 -19.72
C ASP A 54 17.36 -7.64 -18.53
N CYS A 55 17.05 -6.87 -17.51
CA CYS A 55 17.90 -6.72 -16.33
C CYS A 55 17.64 -7.80 -15.26
N ASP A 56 16.80 -8.79 -15.53
CA ASP A 56 16.60 -9.93 -14.66
C ASP A 56 17.89 -10.74 -14.46
N GLY A 57 18.16 -11.20 -13.25
CA GLY A 57 19.33 -12.02 -12.92
C GLY A 57 20.63 -11.23 -12.67
N GLY A 58 20.56 -10.13 -11.93
CA GLY A 58 21.72 -9.36 -11.46
C GLY A 58 21.83 -7.94 -12.03
N GLY A 59 20.88 -7.53 -12.88
CA GLY A 59 20.91 -6.26 -13.59
C GLY A 59 20.32 -5.07 -12.82
N THR A 60 20.48 -3.90 -13.42
CA THR A 60 20.00 -2.62 -12.88
C THR A 60 19.05 -1.92 -13.85
N VAL A 61 17.80 -1.71 -13.46
CA VAL A 61 16.83 -0.88 -14.19
C VAL A 61 16.94 0.57 -13.71
N VAL A 62 17.01 1.53 -14.63
CA VAL A 62 17.11 2.96 -14.30
C VAL A 62 15.98 3.74 -14.96
N PHE A 63 15.19 4.42 -14.15
CA PHE A 63 14.24 5.45 -14.59
C PHE A 63 14.88 6.83 -14.34
N PRO A 64 15.34 7.57 -15.36
CA PRO A 64 16.09 8.80 -15.16
C PRO A 64 15.30 9.91 -14.45
N LYS A 65 16.03 10.79 -13.76
CA LYS A 65 15.46 11.93 -13.05
C LYS A 65 14.76 12.87 -14.04
N GLY A 66 13.54 13.30 -13.70
CA GLY A 66 12.74 14.19 -14.54
C GLY A 66 11.96 13.49 -15.66
N ALA A 67 12.18 12.18 -15.88
CA ALA A 67 11.35 11.40 -16.79
C ALA A 67 9.98 11.12 -16.18
N ARG A 68 8.95 11.15 -17.03
CA ARG A 68 7.58 10.71 -16.70
C ARG A 68 7.19 9.58 -17.65
N TYR A 69 6.57 8.54 -17.10
CA TYR A 69 6.14 7.35 -17.84
C TYR A 69 4.63 7.20 -17.69
N THR A 70 3.92 7.11 -18.81
CA THR A 70 2.49 6.86 -18.82
C THR A 70 2.22 5.37 -18.65
N ILE A 71 1.56 4.99 -17.56
CA ILE A 71 1.12 3.62 -17.32
C ILE A 71 -0.34 3.52 -17.76
N ALA A 72 -0.56 2.98 -18.96
CA ALA A 72 -1.89 2.86 -19.55
C ALA A 72 -2.39 1.41 -19.67
N SER A 73 -1.56 0.45 -19.29
CA SER A 73 -1.97 -0.94 -19.12
C SER A 73 -1.46 -1.55 -17.81
N ARG A 74 -2.12 -2.61 -17.35
CA ARG A 74 -1.64 -3.36 -16.18
C ARG A 74 -0.29 -4.03 -16.49
N LEU A 75 0.56 -4.15 -15.48
CA LEU A 75 1.88 -4.77 -15.62
C LEU A 75 2.28 -5.64 -14.41
N ASN A 76 2.94 -6.75 -14.71
CA ASN A 76 3.45 -7.71 -13.71
C ASN A 76 4.82 -8.26 -14.10
N PRO A 77 5.90 -7.48 -13.92
CA PRO A 77 7.25 -8.03 -13.96
C PRO A 77 7.47 -9.04 -12.82
N VAL A 78 8.01 -10.21 -13.19
CA VAL A 78 8.49 -11.24 -12.27
C VAL A 78 9.99 -11.28 -12.38
N VAL A 79 10.72 -10.95 -11.31
CA VAL A 79 12.16 -10.73 -11.37
C VAL A 79 12.91 -11.36 -10.20
N LYS A 80 14.19 -11.63 -10.43
CA LYS A 80 15.13 -12.15 -9.47
C LYS A 80 16.44 -11.40 -9.58
N ASP A 81 16.99 -10.97 -8.46
CA ASP A 81 18.26 -10.21 -8.43
C ASP A 81 18.19 -8.92 -9.28
N VAL A 82 17.24 -8.03 -8.98
CA VAL A 82 17.13 -6.74 -9.70
C VAL A 82 17.33 -5.55 -8.79
N THR A 83 18.19 -4.63 -9.23
CA THR A 83 18.31 -3.29 -8.66
C THR A 83 17.53 -2.28 -9.51
N VAL A 84 16.77 -1.39 -8.88
CA VAL A 84 15.98 -0.34 -9.55
C VAL A 84 16.38 1.02 -9.00
N HIS A 85 17.00 1.83 -9.85
CA HIS A 85 17.19 3.26 -9.60
C HIS A 85 16.03 4.04 -10.22
N TRP A 86 15.03 4.31 -9.39
CA TRP A 86 13.76 4.84 -9.83
C TRP A 86 13.68 6.35 -9.58
N HIS A 87 14.34 7.17 -10.39
CA HIS A 87 14.33 8.63 -10.20
C HIS A 87 13.13 9.32 -10.86
N GLY A 88 12.56 8.72 -11.91
CA GLY A 88 11.41 9.22 -12.65
C GLY A 88 10.07 8.89 -12.01
N VAL A 89 8.98 9.47 -12.54
CA VAL A 89 7.62 9.25 -12.05
C VAL A 89 6.85 8.38 -13.04
N TRP A 90 6.21 7.32 -12.55
CA TRP A 90 5.19 6.60 -13.30
C TRP A 90 3.83 7.24 -13.03
N GLU A 91 3.08 7.55 -14.07
CA GLU A 91 1.79 8.23 -14.01
C GLU A 91 0.72 7.32 -14.63
N PHE A 92 -0.21 6.84 -13.82
CA PHE A 92 -1.30 6.00 -14.27
C PHE A 92 -2.29 6.81 -15.10
N SER A 93 -2.73 6.24 -16.22
CA SER A 93 -3.76 6.85 -17.04
C SER A 93 -5.07 6.99 -16.27
N THR A 94 -5.81 8.05 -16.50
CA THR A 94 -7.12 8.31 -15.86
C THR A 94 -8.29 7.67 -16.62
N ASN A 95 -8.05 6.57 -17.35
CA ASN A 95 -9.11 5.82 -18.00
C ASN A 95 -9.79 4.87 -17.00
N LEU A 96 -10.73 5.41 -16.22
CA LEU A 96 -11.45 4.69 -15.17
C LEU A 96 -12.15 3.42 -15.71
N THR A 97 -12.75 3.51 -16.91
CA THR A 97 -13.42 2.37 -17.55
C THR A 97 -12.45 1.25 -17.89
N TYR A 98 -11.28 1.58 -18.43
CA TYR A 98 -10.23 0.59 -18.70
C TYR A 98 -9.82 -0.12 -17.41
N TRP A 99 -9.46 0.64 -16.37
CA TRP A 99 -8.92 0.07 -15.14
C TRP A 99 -9.91 -0.83 -14.41
N ARG A 100 -11.21 -0.48 -14.39
CA ARG A 100 -12.25 -1.35 -13.82
C ARG A 100 -12.34 -2.71 -14.52
N ALA A 101 -12.03 -2.76 -15.81
CA ALA A 101 -12.10 -3.96 -16.64
C ALA A 101 -10.76 -4.71 -16.76
N ASN A 102 -9.63 -4.06 -16.44
CA ASN A 102 -8.30 -4.56 -16.82
C ASN A 102 -7.28 -4.56 -15.66
N GLY A 103 -7.70 -4.65 -14.41
CA GLY A 103 -6.78 -4.92 -13.29
C GLY A 103 -6.38 -6.39 -13.15
N TYR A 104 -5.41 -6.66 -12.28
CA TYR A 104 -5.19 -8.00 -11.72
C TYR A 104 -6.20 -8.21 -10.58
N PRO A 105 -7.14 -9.16 -10.71
CA PRO A 105 -8.16 -9.36 -9.68
C PRO A 105 -7.54 -9.93 -8.41
N ILE A 106 -7.90 -9.35 -7.29
CA ILE A 106 -7.58 -9.83 -5.94
C ILE A 106 -8.92 -10.18 -5.31
N ALA A 107 -9.11 -11.47 -5.00
CA ALA A 107 -10.36 -11.96 -4.44
C ALA A 107 -10.72 -11.23 -3.14
N PHE A 108 -9.69 -10.93 -2.33
CA PHE A 108 -9.83 -10.18 -1.11
C PHE A 108 -10.43 -8.79 -1.38
N GLN A 109 -11.58 -8.51 -0.74
CA GLN A 109 -12.36 -7.29 -0.88
C GLN A 109 -12.78 -6.90 -2.31
N ASN A 110 -12.75 -7.85 -3.26
CA ASN A 110 -12.97 -7.57 -4.68
C ASN A 110 -12.04 -6.46 -5.21
N HIS A 111 -10.80 -6.45 -4.71
CA HIS A 111 -9.79 -5.49 -5.07
C HIS A 111 -9.18 -5.80 -6.44
N GLN A 112 -8.50 -4.80 -6.99
CA GLN A 112 -7.73 -4.94 -8.21
C GLN A 112 -6.37 -4.26 -8.05
N ALA A 113 -5.35 -4.78 -8.71
CA ALA A 113 -4.04 -4.13 -8.82
C ALA A 113 -3.78 -3.71 -10.27
N GLY A 114 -3.22 -2.52 -10.47
CA GLY A 114 -2.75 -2.09 -11.79
C GLY A 114 -1.28 -2.46 -12.03
N PHE A 115 -0.46 -2.40 -10.97
CA PHE A 115 0.94 -2.84 -10.99
C PHE A 115 1.18 -3.87 -9.89
N VAL A 116 1.71 -5.02 -10.30
CA VAL A 116 2.21 -6.07 -9.42
C VAL A 116 3.70 -6.26 -9.68
N LEU A 117 4.52 -6.37 -8.64
CA LEU A 117 5.91 -6.79 -8.75
C LEU A 117 6.09 -8.08 -7.94
N SER A 118 6.64 -9.10 -8.60
CA SER A 118 6.84 -10.42 -8.02
C SER A 118 8.30 -10.87 -8.10
N GLY A 119 8.67 -11.80 -7.21
CA GLY A 119 9.97 -12.49 -7.25
C GLY A 119 10.88 -12.18 -6.06
N GLU A 120 12.20 -12.29 -6.22
CA GLU A 120 13.12 -12.42 -5.08
C GLU A 120 14.36 -11.53 -5.21
N ARG A 121 14.87 -10.99 -4.10
CA ARG A 121 16.07 -10.13 -4.05
C ARG A 121 15.93 -8.93 -4.97
N ILE A 122 15.09 -8.00 -4.53
CA ILE A 122 14.74 -6.79 -5.27
C ILE A 122 15.13 -5.57 -4.44
N SER A 123 15.88 -4.64 -5.04
CA SER A 123 16.27 -3.38 -4.39
C SER A 123 15.72 -2.21 -5.19
N ILE A 124 14.83 -1.40 -4.60
CA ILE A 124 14.24 -0.21 -5.21
C ILE A 124 14.70 1.02 -4.44
N ASN A 125 15.18 2.03 -5.17
CA ASN A 125 15.53 3.31 -4.60
C ASN A 125 14.93 4.44 -5.44
N GLY A 126 13.97 5.16 -4.86
CA GLY A 126 13.32 6.31 -5.48
C GLY A 126 14.16 7.59 -5.49
N HIS A 127 15.26 7.60 -4.73
CA HIS A 127 16.18 8.74 -4.59
C HIS A 127 15.51 10.07 -4.17
N GLY A 128 14.32 9.99 -3.57
CA GLY A 128 13.53 11.14 -3.13
C GLY A 128 12.86 11.92 -4.27
N THR A 129 12.92 11.45 -5.51
CA THR A 129 12.28 12.11 -6.66
C THR A 129 11.36 11.21 -7.47
N GLY A 130 11.59 9.90 -7.46
CA GLY A 130 10.79 8.96 -8.22
C GLY A 130 9.83 8.15 -7.38
N GLY A 131 8.84 7.60 -8.09
CA GLY A 131 7.63 7.12 -7.49
C GLY A 131 6.51 6.89 -8.49
N ILE A 132 5.32 6.71 -7.95
CA ILE A 132 4.09 6.49 -8.72
C ILE A 132 3.09 7.61 -8.38
N ASP A 133 2.47 8.15 -9.42
CA ASP A 133 1.23 8.92 -9.37
C ASP A 133 0.11 8.03 -9.91
N GLY A 134 -0.84 7.67 -9.05
CA GLY A 134 -1.92 6.76 -9.38
C GLY A 134 -3.12 7.40 -10.11
N GLY A 135 -3.13 8.72 -10.33
CA GLY A 135 -4.25 9.41 -10.99
C GLY A 135 -5.56 9.45 -10.19
N GLY A 136 -5.48 9.30 -8.87
CA GLY A 136 -6.58 9.15 -7.91
C GLY A 136 -7.58 10.31 -7.88
N ASP A 137 -7.18 11.53 -8.22
CA ASP A 137 -8.09 12.69 -8.20
C ASP A 137 -9.31 12.49 -9.11
N SER A 138 -9.09 11.85 -10.27
CA SER A 138 -10.17 11.50 -11.20
C SER A 138 -11.16 10.52 -10.59
N TRP A 139 -10.70 9.59 -9.76
CA TRP A 139 -11.55 8.65 -9.03
C TRP A 139 -12.33 9.34 -7.92
N TYR A 140 -11.67 10.19 -7.13
CA TYR A 140 -12.32 10.92 -6.04
C TYR A 140 -13.41 11.85 -6.56
N ALA A 141 -13.15 12.56 -7.67
CA ALA A 141 -14.12 13.44 -8.31
C ALA A 141 -15.30 12.67 -8.92
N ALA A 142 -15.05 11.50 -9.50
CA ALA A 142 -16.09 10.67 -10.10
C ALA A 142 -17.00 10.00 -9.06
N GLU A 143 -16.44 9.62 -7.91
CA GLU A 143 -17.15 8.81 -6.91
C GLU A 143 -17.60 9.60 -5.68
N GLN A 144 -17.03 10.78 -5.41
CA GLN A 144 -17.47 11.75 -4.40
C GLN A 144 -17.71 11.16 -3.00
N GLY A 145 -16.84 10.23 -2.58
CA GLY A 145 -16.94 9.54 -1.30
C GLY A 145 -17.77 8.25 -1.33
N VAL A 146 -18.36 7.89 -2.47
CA VAL A 146 -19.12 6.65 -2.66
C VAL A 146 -18.27 5.63 -3.43
N THR A 147 -17.38 4.94 -2.71
CA THR A 147 -16.44 3.98 -3.31
C THR A 147 -17.15 2.85 -4.06
N GLN A 148 -16.64 2.56 -5.26
CA GLN A 148 -17.06 1.45 -6.10
C GLN A 148 -15.91 0.47 -6.35
N ALA A 149 -16.25 -0.78 -6.63
CA ALA A 149 -15.26 -1.80 -6.96
C ALA A 149 -14.55 -1.51 -8.30
N GLY A 150 -13.31 -2.01 -8.42
CA GLY A 150 -12.51 -1.92 -9.64
C GLY A 150 -11.53 -0.75 -9.70
N ARG A 151 -11.30 -0.04 -8.59
CA ARG A 151 -10.16 0.89 -8.46
C ARG A 151 -8.86 0.09 -8.38
N PRO A 152 -7.82 0.40 -9.18
CA PRO A 152 -6.56 -0.32 -9.13
C PRO A 152 -5.67 0.20 -8.01
N MET A 153 -5.12 -0.70 -7.19
CA MET A 153 -3.95 -0.40 -6.35
C MET A 153 -2.75 -0.12 -7.26
N PRO A 154 -2.02 0.99 -7.03
CA PRO A 154 -0.96 1.43 -7.93
C PRO A 154 0.39 0.76 -7.63
N PHE A 155 0.59 0.15 -6.46
CA PHE A 155 1.83 -0.57 -6.15
C PHE A 155 1.59 -1.79 -5.26
N VAL A 156 1.65 -2.98 -5.85
CA VAL A 156 1.49 -4.25 -5.12
C VAL A 156 2.76 -5.09 -5.24
N LEU A 157 3.33 -5.48 -4.11
CA LEU A 157 4.33 -6.53 -4.04
C LEU A 157 3.62 -7.85 -3.77
N TRP A 158 3.67 -8.80 -4.71
CA TRP A 158 2.95 -10.07 -4.58
C TRP A 158 3.88 -11.26 -4.81
N ASN A 159 3.92 -12.22 -3.88
CA ASN A 159 4.80 -13.38 -3.93
C ASN A 159 6.25 -12.93 -4.01
N VAL A 160 6.68 -12.22 -2.96
CA VAL A 160 8.01 -11.63 -2.91
C VAL A 160 8.84 -12.10 -1.73
N SER A 161 10.15 -12.16 -1.92
CA SER A 161 11.09 -12.36 -0.82
C SER A 161 12.34 -11.50 -0.97
N ASP A 162 12.92 -11.09 0.17
CA ASP A 162 14.13 -10.28 0.21
C ASP A 162 14.00 -8.97 -0.59
N VAL A 163 13.08 -8.09 -0.17
CA VAL A 163 12.81 -6.83 -0.87
C VAL A 163 13.25 -5.63 -0.03
N VAL A 164 13.91 -4.66 -0.66
CA VAL A 164 14.16 -3.36 -0.06
C VAL A 164 13.60 -2.24 -0.93
N VAL A 165 12.85 -1.32 -0.33
CA VAL A 165 12.34 -0.10 -0.99
C VAL A 165 12.76 1.12 -0.18
N ARG A 166 13.40 2.10 -0.84
CA ARG A 166 13.90 3.31 -0.18
C ARG A 166 13.48 4.59 -0.89
N ARG A 167 13.15 5.64 -0.14
CA ARG A 167 13.01 7.02 -0.63
C ARG A 167 12.07 7.12 -1.84
N PHE A 168 10.94 6.43 -1.74
CA PHE A 168 10.00 6.20 -2.85
C PHE A 168 8.65 6.83 -2.51
N SER A 169 8.01 7.45 -3.49
CA SER A 169 6.69 8.07 -3.30
C SER A 169 5.57 7.33 -4.02
N VAL A 170 4.40 7.24 -3.38
CA VAL A 170 3.14 6.87 -4.04
C VAL A 170 2.11 7.96 -3.75
N VAL A 171 1.65 8.66 -4.78
CA VAL A 171 0.69 9.77 -4.63
C VAL A 171 -0.56 9.53 -5.47
N GLN A 172 -1.67 10.18 -5.08
CA GLN A 172 -2.94 10.09 -5.78
C GLN A 172 -3.34 8.64 -6.08
N SER A 173 -3.37 7.79 -5.07
CA SER A 173 -3.69 6.37 -5.21
C SER A 173 -5.20 6.16 -5.38
N PRO A 174 -5.70 5.48 -6.42
CA PRO A 174 -7.14 5.23 -6.56
C PRO A 174 -7.73 4.43 -5.39
N LEU A 175 -6.94 3.52 -4.84
CA LEU A 175 -7.24 2.67 -3.69
C LEU A 175 -5.99 2.62 -2.78
N TRP A 176 -5.80 1.56 -2.01
CA TRP A 176 -4.62 1.32 -1.18
C TRP A 176 -3.33 1.60 -1.94
N SER A 177 -2.46 2.38 -1.32
CA SER A 177 -1.29 2.96 -1.98
C SER A 177 -0.20 1.93 -2.19
N ILE A 178 0.12 1.15 -1.14
CA ILE A 178 1.11 0.08 -1.17
C ILE A 178 0.51 -1.14 -0.51
N ASN A 179 0.59 -2.30 -1.16
CA ASN A 179 0.12 -3.55 -0.59
C ASN A 179 1.17 -4.65 -0.75
N VAL A 180 1.41 -5.43 0.33
CA VAL A 180 2.25 -6.63 0.30
C VAL A 180 1.38 -7.86 0.47
N MET A 181 1.44 -8.76 -0.51
CA MET A 181 0.69 -10.02 -0.54
C MET A 181 1.66 -11.20 -0.61
N ASN A 182 1.65 -12.09 0.38
CA ASN A 182 2.58 -13.22 0.45
C ASN A 182 4.04 -12.76 0.33
N GLY A 183 4.49 -12.00 1.34
CA GLY A 183 5.80 -11.36 1.37
C GLY A 183 6.67 -11.85 2.53
N SER A 184 7.97 -12.07 2.28
CA SER A 184 8.93 -12.42 3.34
C SER A 184 10.23 -11.60 3.29
N ASN A 185 10.73 -11.16 4.46
CA ASN A 185 11.95 -10.36 4.58
C ASN A 185 11.89 -9.08 3.74
N LEU A 186 11.16 -8.09 4.22
CA LEU A 186 10.98 -6.80 3.54
C LEU A 186 11.48 -5.63 4.40
N TRP A 187 12.11 -4.66 3.75
CA TRP A 187 12.55 -3.42 4.37
C TRP A 187 12.06 -2.21 3.56
N PHE A 188 11.30 -1.34 4.21
CA PHE A 188 10.89 -0.05 3.66
C PHE A 188 11.54 1.07 4.47
N ASP A 189 12.08 2.06 3.77
CA ASP A 189 12.78 3.20 4.36
C ASP A 189 12.37 4.48 3.64
N ASP A 190 11.89 5.48 4.39
CA ASP A 190 11.54 6.81 3.85
C ASP A 190 10.52 6.73 2.69
N ILE A 191 9.34 6.18 3.00
CA ILE A 191 8.24 6.04 2.03
C ILE A 191 7.27 7.20 2.19
N TYR A 192 7.01 7.92 1.08
CA TYR A 192 6.08 9.03 1.08
C TYR A 192 4.76 8.63 0.42
N VAL A 193 3.65 8.80 1.13
CA VAL A 193 2.30 8.60 0.57
C VAL A 193 1.46 9.85 0.75
N ASN A 194 0.86 10.36 -0.33
CA ASN A 194 -0.06 11.49 -0.22
C ASN A 194 -1.21 11.40 -1.24
N ASN A 195 -2.43 11.46 -0.72
CA ASN A 195 -3.66 11.36 -1.49
C ASN A 195 -4.53 12.57 -1.14
N THR A 196 -4.86 13.38 -2.14
CA THR A 196 -5.63 14.61 -1.96
C THR A 196 -6.68 14.73 -3.06
N ALA A 197 -7.93 14.96 -2.67
CA ALA A 197 -8.99 15.32 -3.59
C ALA A 197 -8.98 16.84 -3.80
N THR A 198 -8.50 17.30 -4.95
CA THR A 198 -8.30 18.74 -5.20
C THR A 198 -9.61 19.49 -5.43
N THR A 199 -10.66 18.75 -5.78
CA THR A 199 -12.00 19.27 -6.10
C THR A 199 -13.05 18.98 -5.04
N ALA A 200 -12.67 18.33 -3.94
CA ALA A 200 -13.60 18.05 -2.85
C ALA A 200 -14.05 19.34 -2.14
N PRO A 201 -15.36 19.53 -1.89
CA PRO A 201 -15.84 20.66 -1.10
C PRO A 201 -15.27 20.64 0.32
N PRO A 202 -15.11 21.81 0.98
CA PRO A 202 -14.68 21.87 2.37
C PRO A 202 -15.53 20.97 3.29
N GLY A 203 -14.87 20.22 4.17
CA GLY A 203 -15.52 19.30 5.10
C GLY A 203 -16.08 18.02 4.46
N LYS A 204 -15.78 17.75 3.19
CA LYS A 204 -16.10 16.47 2.53
C LYS A 204 -14.84 15.65 2.33
N ASN A 205 -14.89 14.42 2.81
CA ASN A 205 -13.87 13.43 2.50
C ASN A 205 -14.28 12.63 1.24
N TRP A 206 -13.65 12.93 0.11
CA TRP A 206 -13.79 12.14 -1.14
C TRP A 206 -12.66 11.13 -1.33
N VAL A 207 -11.60 11.24 -0.53
CA VAL A 207 -10.43 10.35 -0.56
C VAL A 207 -10.73 9.12 0.30
N GLN A 208 -11.37 8.13 -0.32
CA GLN A 208 -11.82 6.92 0.36
C GLN A 208 -10.92 5.73 0.01
N ASN A 209 -10.54 4.95 1.04
CA ASN A 209 -9.83 3.67 0.91
C ASN A 209 -8.45 3.79 0.23
N THR A 210 -7.72 4.87 0.53
CA THR A 210 -6.38 5.14 0.00
C THR A 210 -5.32 4.97 1.08
N ASP A 211 -5.42 3.87 1.81
CA ASP A 211 -4.56 3.45 2.90
C ASP A 211 -3.07 3.54 2.46
N GLY A 212 -2.20 3.89 3.41
CA GLY A 212 -0.79 4.17 3.10
C GLY A 212 0.01 2.92 2.78
N PHE A 213 -0.19 1.89 3.60
CA PHE A 213 0.53 0.63 3.52
C PHE A 213 -0.34 -0.47 4.11
N ASP A 214 -0.56 -1.54 3.35
CA ASP A 214 -1.36 -2.70 3.72
C ASP A 214 -0.55 -3.99 3.59
N THR A 215 -0.89 -4.99 4.41
CA THR A 215 -0.25 -6.31 4.37
C THR A 215 -1.25 -7.45 4.48
N MET A 216 -1.03 -8.47 3.66
CA MET A 216 -1.74 -9.75 3.66
C MET A 216 -0.68 -10.85 3.53
N ASP A 217 -0.60 -11.74 4.53
CA ASP A 217 0.39 -12.83 4.59
C ASP A 217 1.84 -12.32 4.46
N ALA A 218 2.24 -11.48 5.42
CA ALA A 218 3.58 -10.90 5.46
C ALA A 218 4.36 -11.32 6.72
N HIS A 219 5.64 -11.67 6.51
CA HIS A 219 6.57 -12.08 7.56
C HIS A 219 7.89 -11.31 7.48
N ASN A 220 8.42 -10.90 8.65
CA ASN A 220 9.68 -10.17 8.77
C ASN A 220 9.69 -8.87 7.95
N LEU A 221 8.77 -7.97 8.29
CA LEU A 221 8.61 -6.67 7.64
C LEU A 221 9.09 -5.55 8.57
N THR A 222 10.01 -4.72 8.06
CA THR A 222 10.44 -3.48 8.73
C THR A 222 10.01 -2.27 7.91
N ILE A 223 9.29 -1.34 8.53
CA ILE A 223 8.96 -0.03 7.96
C ILE A 223 9.59 1.05 8.84
N HIS A 224 10.49 1.84 8.24
CA HIS A 224 11.22 2.91 8.89
C HIS A 224 10.91 4.25 8.21
N GLY A 225 10.26 5.17 8.94
CA GLY A 225 9.77 6.44 8.38
C GLY A 225 8.51 6.30 7.51
N GLY A 226 7.93 7.46 7.12
CA GLY A 226 6.78 7.55 6.21
C GLY A 226 5.42 7.93 6.84
N ASN A 227 4.33 7.67 6.10
CA ASN A 227 2.95 8.10 6.42
C ASN A 227 2.03 6.94 6.84
N GLY A 228 2.05 6.59 8.12
CA GLY A 228 1.12 5.62 8.74
C GLY A 228 1.16 4.20 8.17
N VAL A 229 0.66 3.21 8.91
CA VAL A 229 0.62 1.80 8.47
C VAL A 229 -0.70 1.16 8.89
N ALA A 230 -1.38 0.50 7.95
CA ALA A 230 -2.49 -0.39 8.24
C ALA A 230 -2.04 -1.86 8.12
N ILE A 231 -2.49 -2.70 9.05
CA ILE A 231 -2.31 -4.15 9.05
C ILE A 231 -3.72 -4.74 9.06
N GLY A 232 -4.21 -5.15 7.91
CA GLY A 232 -5.56 -5.71 7.74
C GLY A 232 -6.28 -5.18 6.50
N SER A 233 -7.57 -5.48 6.32
CA SER A 233 -8.43 -6.23 7.26
C SER A 233 -8.11 -7.73 7.26
N LEU A 234 -7.81 -8.34 8.41
CA LEU A 234 -7.48 -9.78 8.47
C LEU A 234 -8.72 -10.63 8.81
N GLY A 235 -8.79 -11.87 8.30
CA GLY A 235 -9.84 -12.84 8.67
C GLY A 235 -11.20 -12.60 8.01
N GLN A 236 -11.22 -11.95 6.84
CA GLN A 236 -12.45 -11.60 6.14
C GLN A 236 -13.18 -12.81 5.53
N TYR A 237 -12.47 -13.87 5.14
CA TYR A 237 -13.08 -15.01 4.45
C TYR A 237 -12.87 -16.31 5.26
N PRO A 238 -13.94 -17.11 5.52
CA PRO A 238 -13.88 -18.30 6.38
C PRO A 238 -12.81 -19.32 6.02
N GLU A 239 -12.49 -19.42 4.73
CA GLU A 239 -11.54 -20.39 4.18
C GLU A 239 -10.09 -19.88 4.17
N GLU A 240 -9.87 -18.61 4.51
CA GLU A 240 -8.54 -17.97 4.44
C GLU A 240 -7.87 -17.88 5.83
N ASP A 241 -6.56 -18.07 5.85
CA ASP A 241 -5.69 -17.68 6.96
C ASP A 241 -4.98 -16.39 6.56
N SER A 242 -5.25 -15.29 7.25
CA SER A 242 -4.62 -13.98 7.02
C SER A 242 -3.69 -13.63 8.17
N SER A 243 -2.68 -14.47 8.42
CA SER A 243 -1.75 -14.28 9.55
C SER A 243 -0.64 -13.28 9.22
N VAL A 244 -0.33 -12.41 10.17
CA VAL A 244 0.75 -11.43 10.10
C VAL A 244 1.66 -11.62 11.32
N ALA A 245 2.97 -11.74 11.09
CA ALA A 245 3.91 -11.95 12.20
C ALA A 245 5.26 -11.27 12.00
N ASN A 246 5.89 -10.86 13.11
CA ASN A 246 7.21 -10.23 13.15
C ASN A 246 7.27 -8.94 12.33
N VAL A 247 6.38 -7.99 12.66
CA VAL A 247 6.30 -6.69 11.98
C VAL A 247 6.83 -5.61 12.92
N VAL A 248 7.81 -4.82 12.45
CA VAL A 248 8.32 -3.66 13.17
C VAL A 248 8.07 -2.42 12.35
N VAL A 249 7.29 -1.49 12.90
CA VAL A 249 7.04 -0.16 12.34
C VAL A 249 7.62 0.85 13.32
N ARG A 250 8.62 1.62 12.89
CA ARG A 250 9.28 2.57 13.78
C ARG A 250 9.73 3.85 13.12
N ASP A 251 9.95 4.87 13.95
CA ASP A 251 10.49 6.17 13.55
C ASP A 251 9.59 6.86 12.50
N VAL A 252 8.28 6.71 12.66
CA VAL A 252 7.25 7.23 11.76
C VAL A 252 7.03 8.71 12.00
N ARG A 253 7.04 9.52 10.94
CA ARG A 253 6.68 10.94 10.99
C ARG A 253 5.47 11.20 10.12
N LEU A 254 4.31 11.28 10.73
CA LEU A 254 3.04 11.52 10.05
C LEU A 254 2.63 12.97 10.26
N ILE A 255 2.45 13.71 9.15
CA ILE A 255 1.91 15.07 9.13
C ILE A 255 0.63 15.05 8.28
N ALA A 256 -0.53 15.06 8.93
CA ALA A 256 -1.82 15.25 8.29
C ALA A 256 -2.19 16.73 8.38
N ARG A 257 -2.62 17.31 7.25
CA ARG A 257 -3.05 18.73 7.19
C ARG A 257 -4.57 18.89 7.18
N ASN A 258 -5.28 17.78 7.34
CA ASN A 258 -6.74 17.67 7.35
C ASN A 258 -7.17 16.57 8.34
N SER A 259 -8.47 16.42 8.56
CA SER A 259 -9.05 15.39 9.43
C SER A 259 -9.27 14.04 8.77
N ASP A 260 -8.76 13.83 7.55
CA ASP A 260 -9.05 12.63 6.73
C ASP A 260 -8.19 11.41 7.16
N MET A 261 -7.11 11.64 7.90
CA MET A 261 -6.30 10.58 8.50
C MET A 261 -6.88 10.14 9.85
N HIS A 262 -7.58 9.00 9.86
CA HIS A 262 -8.26 8.50 11.04
C HIS A 262 -7.33 7.89 12.10
N ASN A 263 -6.36 7.04 11.70
CA ASN A 263 -5.46 6.33 12.61
C ASN A 263 -4.01 6.49 12.15
N SER A 264 -3.08 6.72 13.07
CA SER A 264 -1.65 6.81 12.72
C SER A 264 -0.98 5.47 12.42
N ALA A 265 -1.51 4.41 13.01
CA ALA A 265 -1.25 3.03 12.68
C ALA A 265 -2.52 2.24 13.03
N TYR A 266 -2.87 1.22 12.25
CA TYR A 266 -4.12 0.52 12.45
C TYR A 266 -3.98 -0.98 12.24
N ILE A 267 -4.37 -1.79 13.22
CA ILE A 267 -4.60 -3.22 13.00
C ILE A 267 -6.10 -3.43 12.90
N LYS A 268 -6.58 -4.00 11.79
CA LYS A 268 -8.01 -4.21 11.55
C LYS A 268 -8.28 -5.70 11.30
N THR A 269 -9.18 -6.31 12.05
CA THR A 269 -9.58 -7.72 11.83
C THR A 269 -11.10 -7.86 11.80
N TRP A 270 -11.61 -8.72 10.90
CA TRP A 270 -13.02 -9.07 10.85
C TRP A 270 -13.47 -9.88 12.07
N VAL A 271 -14.77 -9.82 12.36
CA VAL A 271 -15.41 -10.68 13.34
C VAL A 271 -15.21 -12.16 13.01
N GLY A 272 -15.16 -13.00 14.05
CA GLY A 272 -14.88 -14.44 13.96
C GLY A 272 -16.02 -15.31 13.42
N GLU A 273 -17.05 -14.68 12.85
CA GLU A 273 -18.21 -15.31 12.24
C GLU A 273 -18.60 -14.58 10.96
N THR A 274 -19.29 -15.28 10.07
CA THR A 274 -19.72 -14.72 8.79
C THR A 274 -20.98 -13.88 8.98
N VAL A 275 -20.85 -12.56 8.81
CA VAL A 275 -21.90 -11.56 9.01
C VAL A 275 -22.41 -10.98 7.68
N PHE A 276 -23.73 -10.83 7.57
CA PHE A 276 -24.36 -10.22 6.41
C PHE A 276 -23.95 -8.75 6.24
N GLN A 277 -23.49 -8.43 5.04
CA GLN A 277 -23.12 -7.06 4.68
C GLN A 277 -24.27 -6.31 3.99
N PRO A 278 -24.34 -4.98 4.12
CA PRO A 278 -25.33 -4.18 3.42
C PRO A 278 -25.31 -4.43 1.91
N ARG A 279 -26.50 -4.49 1.30
CA ARG A 279 -26.63 -4.52 -0.17
C ARG A 279 -25.94 -3.28 -0.75
N GLY A 280 -25.01 -3.49 -1.67
CA GLY A 280 -24.22 -2.41 -2.28
C GLY A 280 -22.85 -2.13 -1.61
N SER A 281 -22.48 -2.86 -0.56
CA SER A 281 -21.10 -2.81 -0.03
C SER A 281 -20.11 -3.20 -1.13
N TYR A 282 -19.18 -2.30 -1.48
CA TYR A 282 -18.20 -2.57 -2.54
C TYR A 282 -17.19 -3.64 -2.09
N GLU A 283 -16.77 -3.63 -0.81
CA GLU A 283 -15.80 -4.59 -0.24
C GLU A 283 -16.33 -6.03 -0.25
N SER A 284 -17.66 -6.23 -0.23
CA SER A 284 -18.25 -7.57 -0.19
C SER A 284 -19.15 -7.90 -1.36
N ALA A 285 -19.44 -6.93 -2.24
CA ALA A 285 -20.52 -7.01 -3.23
C ALA A 285 -21.87 -7.44 -2.60
N GLY A 286 -22.11 -7.08 -1.34
CA GLY A 286 -23.28 -7.50 -0.56
C GLY A 286 -23.26 -8.96 -0.10
N LYS A 287 -22.14 -9.69 -0.27
CA LYS A 287 -21.97 -11.04 0.29
C LYS A 287 -21.62 -10.99 1.78
N PRO A 288 -21.97 -12.04 2.55
CA PRO A 288 -21.50 -12.18 3.92
C PRO A 288 -19.96 -12.28 3.98
N ASN A 289 -19.35 -11.64 4.99
CA ASN A 289 -17.91 -11.61 5.24
C ASN A 289 -17.64 -11.87 6.74
N GLY A 290 -16.40 -12.12 7.13
CA GLY A 290 -15.99 -12.54 8.46
C GLY A 290 -16.00 -14.06 8.63
N GLY A 291 -15.47 -14.54 9.75
CA GLY A 291 -15.32 -15.98 10.03
C GLY A 291 -13.96 -16.57 9.66
N GLY A 292 -13.11 -15.80 8.98
CA GLY A 292 -11.76 -16.21 8.62
C GLY A 292 -10.84 -16.40 9.83
N ARG A 293 -9.73 -17.10 9.60
CA ARG A 293 -8.72 -17.39 10.62
C ARG A 293 -7.51 -16.50 10.38
N GLY A 294 -6.69 -16.34 11.41
CA GLY A 294 -5.49 -15.53 11.34
C GLY A 294 -4.94 -15.21 12.71
N SER A 295 -3.70 -14.75 12.75
CA SER A 295 -3.07 -14.26 13.97
C SER A 295 -2.22 -13.03 13.67
N VAL A 296 -2.18 -12.09 14.62
CA VAL A 296 -1.25 -10.97 14.58
C VAL A 296 -0.30 -11.15 15.74
N THR A 297 0.95 -11.49 15.44
CA THR A 297 1.91 -11.89 16.47
C THR A 297 3.22 -11.13 16.34
N ASN A 298 3.75 -10.65 17.46
CA ASN A 298 5.05 -9.97 17.52
C ASN A 298 5.09 -8.73 16.59
N VAL A 299 4.19 -7.79 16.87
CA VAL A 299 4.13 -6.49 16.17
C VAL A 299 4.62 -5.39 17.11
N VAL A 300 5.49 -4.52 16.60
CA VAL A 300 6.03 -3.37 17.34
C VAL A 300 5.72 -2.09 16.57
N PHE A 301 5.08 -1.14 17.26
CA PHE A 301 4.96 0.26 16.82
C PHE A 301 5.79 1.14 17.74
N ALA A 302 6.84 1.78 17.25
CA ALA A 302 7.77 2.56 18.07
C ALA A 302 8.10 3.94 17.47
N ASN A 303 8.36 4.94 18.34
CA ASN A 303 8.82 6.27 17.93
C ASN A 303 7.96 6.97 16.85
N PHE A 304 6.66 7.08 17.08
CA PHE A 304 5.76 7.81 16.19
C PHE A 304 5.74 9.30 16.56
N HIS A 305 5.99 10.17 15.59
CA HIS A 305 5.77 11.61 15.68
C HIS A 305 4.55 11.99 14.83
N LEU A 306 3.46 12.39 15.51
CA LEU A 306 2.16 12.63 14.88
C LEU A 306 1.79 14.11 14.95
N ASP A 307 1.47 14.69 13.80
CA ASP A 307 0.91 16.02 13.66
C ASP A 307 -0.38 15.91 12.83
N GLY A 308 -1.54 16.21 13.43
CA GLY A 308 -2.85 16.25 12.75
C GLY A 308 -3.60 14.92 12.52
N ALA A 309 -3.07 13.76 12.93
CA ALA A 309 -3.83 12.50 12.86
C ALA A 309 -5.03 12.53 13.83
N GLY A 310 -6.19 12.00 13.40
CA GLY A 310 -7.41 11.95 14.22
C GLY A 310 -7.29 11.05 15.46
N SER A 311 -6.44 10.03 15.40
CA SER A 311 -6.10 9.18 16.54
C SER A 311 -4.69 8.56 16.39
N GLY A 312 -4.14 8.08 17.51
CA GLY A 312 -2.87 7.35 17.55
C GLY A 312 -3.00 5.92 16.97
N PRO A 313 -2.13 4.98 17.37
CA PRO A 313 -2.28 3.58 16.99
C PRO A 313 -3.60 3.00 17.48
N ALA A 314 -4.36 2.35 16.60
CA ALA A 314 -5.62 1.71 16.92
C ALA A 314 -5.60 0.23 16.57
N ILE A 315 -6.39 -0.56 17.31
CA ILE A 315 -6.66 -1.96 17.01
C ILE A 315 -8.17 -2.14 17.00
N ASP A 316 -8.68 -2.57 15.86
CA ASP A 316 -10.05 -2.97 15.67
C ASP A 316 -10.15 -4.48 15.39
N GLN A 317 -11.10 -5.13 16.04
CA GLN A 317 -11.41 -6.54 15.82
C GLN A 317 -12.91 -6.78 15.64
N ASP A 318 -13.69 -5.75 15.32
CA ASP A 318 -15.14 -5.85 15.11
C ASP A 318 -15.59 -5.44 13.71
N SER A 319 -14.64 -5.35 12.76
CA SER A 319 -14.95 -5.04 11.37
C SER A 319 -16.07 -5.92 10.81
N GLY A 320 -17.07 -5.25 10.22
CA GLY A 320 -18.27 -5.87 9.66
C GLY A 320 -19.41 -6.12 10.66
N ASN A 321 -19.19 -5.92 11.97
CA ASN A 321 -20.20 -6.13 12.99
C ASN A 321 -21.32 -5.09 12.89
N ASN A 322 -22.56 -5.56 12.72
CA ASN A 322 -23.76 -4.71 12.62
C ASN A 322 -24.65 -4.79 13.87
N GLY A 323 -24.14 -5.37 14.97
CA GLY A 323 -24.82 -5.47 16.26
C GLY A 323 -25.95 -6.49 16.33
N ARG A 324 -26.15 -7.32 15.30
CA ARG A 324 -27.23 -8.33 15.24
C ARG A 324 -26.82 -9.71 15.70
N ASP A 325 -25.54 -10.05 15.62
CA ASP A 325 -25.00 -11.34 16.07
C ASP A 325 -24.23 -11.14 17.40
N MET A 326 -24.68 -11.88 18.43
CA MET A 326 -24.26 -11.73 19.83
C MET A 326 -23.03 -12.59 20.19
N ASP A 327 -22.44 -13.32 19.24
CA ASP A 327 -21.30 -14.19 19.51
C ASP A 327 -19.97 -13.45 19.34
N ARG A 328 -19.51 -12.81 20.41
CA ARG A 328 -18.23 -12.08 20.48
C ARG A 328 -16.98 -12.97 20.36
N ARG A 329 -17.09 -14.23 19.90
CA ARG A 329 -15.97 -15.17 19.78
C ARG A 329 -15.06 -14.78 18.61
N LYS A 330 -13.96 -14.11 18.94
CA LYS A 330 -12.89 -13.73 18.02
C LYS A 330 -12.10 -14.96 17.55
N ARG A 331 -11.91 -15.12 16.23
CA ARG A 331 -11.04 -16.16 15.65
C ARG A 331 -9.63 -15.67 15.33
N ALA A 332 -9.41 -14.35 15.30
CA ALA A 332 -8.09 -13.73 15.23
C ALA A 332 -7.51 -13.50 16.63
N ARG A 333 -6.27 -13.95 16.86
CA ARG A 333 -5.54 -13.75 18.13
C ARG A 333 -4.46 -12.69 17.97
N LEU A 334 -4.46 -11.70 18.86
CA LEU A 334 -3.37 -10.74 19.03
C LEU A 334 -2.43 -11.26 20.13
N CYS A 335 -1.20 -11.61 19.77
CA CYS A 335 -0.21 -12.14 20.69
C CYS A 335 1.02 -11.21 20.70
N SER A 336 1.29 -10.54 21.82
CA SER A 336 2.39 -9.59 22.04
C SER A 336 2.40 -8.37 21.09
N LEU A 337 1.91 -7.24 21.62
CA LEU A 337 2.09 -5.91 21.04
C LEU A 337 2.96 -5.11 22.01
N LEU A 338 4.09 -4.59 21.53
CA LEU A 338 4.96 -3.73 22.32
C LEU A 338 4.89 -2.30 21.76
N HIS A 339 4.50 -1.34 22.60
CA HIS A 339 4.60 0.08 22.29
C HIS A 339 5.75 0.66 23.12
N HIS A 340 6.76 1.22 22.46
CA HIS A 340 7.89 1.90 23.10
C HIS A 340 8.08 3.29 22.47
N GLY A 341 8.12 4.32 23.32
CA GLY A 341 8.37 5.72 22.93
C GLY A 341 7.36 6.69 23.53
N LEU A 342 7.72 7.97 23.64
CA LEU A 342 6.78 9.04 23.97
C LEU A 342 5.80 9.21 22.81
N LEU A 343 4.52 8.94 23.05
CA LEU A 343 3.44 9.35 22.15
C LEU A 343 3.15 10.84 22.40
N SER A 344 3.78 11.74 21.63
CA SER A 344 3.41 13.15 21.65
C SER A 344 2.26 13.37 20.68
N ILE A 345 1.02 13.33 21.17
CA ILE A 345 -0.15 13.78 20.40
C ILE A 345 -0.30 15.28 20.66
N LEU A 346 0.05 16.12 19.68
CA LEU A 346 -0.37 17.51 19.65
C LEU A 346 -1.78 17.56 19.07
N THR A 347 -2.79 17.45 19.92
CA THR A 347 -4.16 17.82 19.54
C THR A 347 -4.25 19.34 19.58
N TYR A 348 -4.68 19.97 18.47
CA TYR A 348 -5.09 21.38 18.53
C TYR A 348 -6.42 21.46 19.28
N PRO A 349 -6.51 22.17 20.42
CA PRO A 349 -7.78 22.47 21.03
C PRO A 349 -8.39 23.67 20.30
N GLY A 350 -9.44 23.43 19.52
CA GLY A 350 -10.40 24.47 19.13
C GLY A 350 -10.63 24.64 17.63
N LEU A 351 -11.81 24.22 17.18
CA LEU A 351 -12.86 25.13 16.69
C LEU A 351 -14.18 24.35 16.69
N ILE A 352 -15.15 24.90 17.44
CA ILE A 352 -16.56 24.48 17.50
C ILE A 352 -17.23 24.76 16.15
#